data_AF-A0A562PZN1-F1
#
_entry.id   AF-A0A562PZN1-F1
#
_cell.length_a   1.000
_cell.length_b   1.000
_cell.length_c   1.000
_cell.angle_alpha   90.00
_cell.angle_beta   90.00
_cell.angle_gamma   90.00
#
_symmetry.space_group_name_H-M   'P 1'
#
loop_
_entity.id
_entity.type
_entity.pdbx_description
1 polymer ?
#
loop_
_entity_poly.entity_id
_entity_poly.type
_entity_poly.pdbx_seq_one_letter_code
_entity_poly.pdbx_strand_id
1 'polypeptide(L)'
;MPFIVKGIFFGTLFEIYFVYLQIKLVRMAKNYFNTLLILVFLFSASTYAQDSKPQPKLQETASTIEGLSLYPNPVSNGKVYITTKNDLDKEIIIFDVLGKKVLQTMLSSRELNVSNLSPGVYIIKINEKESSATRKLIIR
;
A
#
# COMPACT_ATOMS: atom_id res chain seq x y z
N MET A 1 -71.61 8.75 47.22
CA MET A 1 -70.59 9.37 46.34
C MET A 1 -69.15 9.04 46.80
N PRO A 2 -68.59 7.82 46.62
CA PRO A 2 -67.15 7.60 46.83
C PRO A 2 -66.34 7.16 45.59
N PHE A 3 -67.00 6.84 44.47
CA PHE A 3 -66.32 6.22 43.31
C PHE A 3 -65.65 7.23 42.35
N ILE A 4 -66.18 8.45 42.23
CA ILE A 4 -65.66 9.47 41.30
C ILE A 4 -64.31 10.05 41.78
N VAL A 5 -64.12 10.18 43.09
CA VAL A 5 -62.89 10.78 43.66
C VAL A 5 -61.68 9.84 43.54
N LYS A 6 -61.89 8.51 43.61
CA LYS A 6 -60.82 7.50 43.45
C LYS A 6 -60.24 7.46 42.02
N GLY A 7 -61.07 7.66 40.99
CA GLY A 7 -60.63 7.68 39.60
C GLY A 7 -59.77 8.90 39.25
N ILE A 8 -60.14 10.07 39.77
CA ILE A 8 -59.39 11.32 39.58
C ILE A 8 -58.01 11.24 40.28
N PHE A 9 -57.96 10.63 41.46
CA PHE A 9 -56.71 10.44 42.20
C PHE A 9 -55.77 9.46 41.49
N PHE A 10 -56.29 8.38 40.90
CA PHE A 10 -55.48 7.41 40.15
C PHE A 10 -54.93 8.02 38.84
N GLY A 11 -55.73 8.80 38.11
CA GLY A 11 -55.30 9.48 36.89
C GLY A 11 -54.20 10.53 37.16
N THR A 12 -54.35 11.34 38.20
CA THR A 12 -53.34 12.36 38.57
C THR A 12 -52.02 11.72 39.04
N LEU A 13 -52.07 10.62 39.80
CA LEU A 13 -50.88 9.86 40.19
C LEU A 13 -50.18 9.21 38.98
N PHE A 14 -50.95 8.68 38.02
CA PHE A 14 -50.41 8.10 36.79
C PHE A 14 -49.71 9.15 35.93
N GLU A 15 -50.33 10.32 35.74
CA GLU A 15 -49.74 11.44 34.99
C GLU A 15 -48.44 11.94 35.65
N ILE A 16 -48.42 12.09 36.98
CA ILE A 16 -47.21 12.48 37.72
C ILE A 16 -46.10 11.42 37.55
N TYR A 17 -46.45 10.14 37.62
CA TYR A 17 -45.49 9.04 37.43
C TYR A 17 -44.96 8.99 35.99
N PHE A 18 -45.82 9.20 35.00
CA PHE A 18 -45.44 9.24 33.60
C PHE A 18 -44.51 10.42 33.30
N VAL A 19 -44.82 11.62 33.79
CA VAL A 19 -43.96 12.81 33.67
C VAL A 19 -42.63 12.59 34.40
N TYR A 20 -42.63 11.98 35.59
CA TYR A 20 -41.40 11.62 36.31
C TYR A 20 -40.54 10.63 35.51
N LEU A 21 -41.14 9.62 34.88
CA LEU A 21 -40.45 8.65 34.04
C LEU A 21 -39.83 9.31 32.80
N GLN A 22 -40.57 10.20 32.12
CA GLN A 22 -40.07 10.97 30.98
C GLN A 22 -38.88 11.86 31.37
N ILE A 23 -38.97 12.58 32.49
CA ILE A 23 -37.88 13.43 32.99
C ILE A 23 -36.65 12.60 33.38
N LYS A 24 -36.85 11.45 34.03
CA LYS A 24 -35.78 10.53 34.44
C LYS A 24 -35.07 9.94 33.23
N LEU A 25 -35.80 9.55 32.18
CA LEU A 25 -35.25 9.06 30.91
C LEU A 25 -34.42 10.12 30.19
N VAL A 26 -34.94 11.35 30.08
CA VAL A 26 -34.20 12.48 29.47
C VAL A 26 -32.94 12.84 30.26
N ARG A 27 -32.97 12.76 31.60
CA ARG A 27 -31.80 12.98 32.45
C ARG A 27 -30.74 11.90 32.30
N MET A 28 -31.14 10.63 32.17
CA MET A 28 -30.21 9.52 31.91
C MET A 28 -29.56 9.67 30.52
N ALA A 29 -30.35 9.93 29.46
CA ALA A 29 -29.84 10.06 28.10
C ALA A 29 -28.76 11.15 27.94
N LYS A 30 -28.87 12.26 28.66
CA LYS A 30 -27.86 13.34 28.64
C LYS A 30 -26.51 12.92 29.25
N ASN A 31 -26.51 12.03 30.25
CA ASN A 31 -25.29 11.60 30.94
C ASN A 31 -24.53 10.50 30.18
N TYR A 32 -25.24 9.72 29.36
CA TYR A 32 -24.65 8.68 28.50
C TYR A 32 -24.15 9.22 27.14
N PHE A 33 -24.55 10.43 26.76
CA PHE A 33 -24.15 11.04 25.48
C PHE A 33 -22.64 11.29 25.41
N ASN A 34 -22.06 11.85 26.47
CA ASN A 34 -20.62 12.16 26.51
C ASN A 34 -19.77 10.88 26.59
N THR A 35 -20.23 9.86 27.30
CA THR A 35 -19.56 8.55 27.37
C THR A 35 -19.60 7.80 26.05
N LEU A 36 -20.70 7.90 25.29
CA LEU A 36 -20.80 7.38 23.93
C LEU A 36 -19.83 8.11 22.97
N LEU A 37 -19.71 9.44 23.09
CA LEU A 37 -18.80 10.24 22.27
C LEU A 37 -17.33 9.86 22.51
N ILE A 38 -16.93 9.71 23.78
CA ILE A 38 -15.57 9.27 24.15
C ILE A 38 -15.28 7.85 23.63
N LEU A 39 -16.25 6.94 23.69
CA LEU A 39 -16.09 5.57 23.20
C LEU A 39 -15.89 5.50 21.67
N VAL A 40 -16.61 6.32 20.90
CA VAL A 40 -16.44 6.43 19.44
C VAL A 40 -15.09 7.06 19.07
N PHE A 41 -14.62 8.02 19.87
CA PHE A 41 -13.33 8.67 19.65
C PHE A 41 -12.14 7.74 19.96
N LEU A 42 -12.26 6.89 20.98
CA LEU A 42 -11.24 5.89 21.33
C LEU A 42 -11.12 4.76 20.30
N PHE A 43 -12.16 4.49 19.50
CA PHE A 43 -12.12 3.47 18.45
C PHE A 43 -11.43 3.94 17.15
N SER A 44 -11.21 5.25 16.97
CA SER A 44 -10.51 5.81 15.79
C SER A 44 -9.00 5.91 15.97
N ALA A 45 -8.47 5.54 17.14
CA ALA A 45 -7.04 5.47 17.40
C ALA A 45 -6.42 4.13 16.94
N SER A 46 -6.77 3.66 15.75
CA SER A 46 -5.90 2.71 15.03
C SER A 46 -4.78 3.52 14.40
N THR A 47 -3.60 3.49 15.04
CA THR A 47 -2.37 3.97 14.40
C THR A 47 -2.13 3.12 13.16
N TYR A 48 -2.48 3.64 11.99
CA TYR A 48 -1.81 3.23 10.76
C TYR A 48 -0.35 3.64 10.95
N ALA A 49 0.49 2.68 11.33
CA ALA A 49 1.92 2.85 11.24
C ALA A 49 2.19 3.27 9.80
N GLN A 50 2.59 4.52 9.62
CA GLN A 50 2.91 5.07 8.32
C GLN A 50 4.13 4.30 7.84
N ASP A 51 3.83 3.38 6.93
CA ASP A 51 4.71 2.64 6.04
C ASP A 51 6.04 3.38 5.90
N SER A 52 7.07 2.91 6.59
CA SER A 52 8.43 3.27 6.25
C SER A 52 8.59 2.81 4.82
N LYS A 53 8.41 3.74 3.86
CA LYS A 53 8.47 3.50 2.41
C LYS A 53 9.29 2.25 2.18
N PRO A 54 8.69 1.14 1.73
CA PRO A 54 9.47 0.21 0.97
C PRO A 54 9.93 1.11 -0.17
N GLN A 55 11.20 1.53 -0.16
CA GLN A 55 11.93 1.64 -1.42
C GLN A 55 11.44 0.48 -2.25
N PRO A 56 11.08 0.66 -3.53
CA PRO A 56 10.62 -0.45 -4.36
C PRO A 56 11.66 -1.55 -4.28
N LYS A 57 11.44 -2.48 -3.34
CA LYS A 57 12.14 -3.73 -3.24
C LYS A 57 11.47 -4.41 -4.40
N LEU A 58 12.14 -4.38 -5.55
CA LEU A 58 11.86 -5.27 -6.65
C LEU A 58 11.86 -6.66 -6.02
N GLN A 59 10.69 -7.08 -5.55
CA GLN A 59 10.46 -8.39 -5.00
C GLN A 59 10.61 -9.29 -6.22
N GLU A 60 11.78 -9.93 -6.27
CA GLU A 60 12.07 -11.17 -6.96
C GLU A 60 10.90 -12.14 -6.70
N THR A 61 9.89 -12.09 -7.56
CA THR A 61 8.88 -13.14 -7.68
C THR A 61 8.71 -13.50 -9.15
N ALA A 62 9.86 -13.62 -9.80
CA ALA A 62 10.03 -14.40 -11.01
C ALA A 62 11.40 -15.05 -10.84
N SER A 63 11.41 -16.39 -10.73
CA SER A 63 12.54 -17.25 -11.12
C SER A 63 13.87 -16.50 -11.30
N THR A 64 14.60 -16.28 -10.21
CA THR A 64 15.85 -15.53 -10.21
C THR A 64 16.85 -16.21 -11.15
N ILE A 65 17.47 -15.45 -12.04
CA ILE A 65 18.52 -15.96 -12.93
C ILE A 65 19.77 -16.28 -12.09
N GLU A 66 20.17 -17.54 -12.06
CA GLU A 66 21.37 -17.98 -11.32
C GLU A 66 22.65 -17.35 -11.88
N GLY A 67 23.50 -16.82 -10.99
CA GLY A 67 24.78 -16.24 -11.37
C GLY A 67 24.66 -14.95 -12.19
N LEU A 68 23.51 -14.26 -12.15
CA LEU A 68 23.33 -13.00 -12.85
C LEU A 68 24.26 -11.91 -12.29
N SER A 69 25.13 -11.38 -13.13
CA SER A 69 25.93 -10.20 -12.83
C SER A 69 25.78 -9.15 -13.93
N LEU A 70 25.80 -7.87 -13.52
CA LEU A 70 25.64 -6.72 -14.39
C LEU A 70 26.70 -5.67 -14.03
N TYR A 71 27.64 -5.44 -14.96
CA TYR A 71 28.79 -4.56 -14.72
C TYR A 71 29.32 -3.93 -16.02
N PRO A 72 30.01 -2.77 -15.95
CA PRO A 72 30.05 -1.88 -14.79
C PRO A 72 28.68 -1.23 -14.56
N ASN A 73 28.41 -0.85 -13.31
CA ASN A 73 27.26 -0.02 -12.96
C ASN A 73 27.72 0.94 -11.85
N PRO A 74 27.90 2.26 -12.12
CA PRO A 74 27.46 2.98 -13.32
C PRO A 74 28.29 2.73 -14.59
N VAL A 75 27.66 2.88 -15.76
CA VAL A 75 28.25 2.72 -17.09
C VAL A 75 28.78 4.06 -17.59
N SER A 76 30.06 4.12 -17.99
CA SER A 76 30.68 5.33 -18.57
C SER A 76 31.03 5.19 -20.06
N ASN A 77 31.22 3.96 -20.56
CA ASN A 77 31.74 3.72 -21.91
C ASN A 77 30.67 3.25 -22.90
N GLY A 78 29.39 3.46 -22.57
CA GLY A 78 28.26 3.04 -23.41
C GLY A 78 28.11 1.52 -23.57
N LYS A 79 28.80 0.71 -22.75
CA LYS A 79 28.78 -0.75 -22.78
C LYS A 79 28.53 -1.30 -21.39
N VAL A 80 27.64 -2.29 -21.29
CA VAL A 80 27.37 -3.04 -20.07
C VAL A 80 27.49 -4.52 -20.38
N TYR A 81 28.07 -5.27 -19.45
CA TYR A 81 28.23 -6.71 -19.52
C TYR A 81 27.22 -7.39 -18.60
N ILE A 82 26.55 -8.40 -19.16
CA ILE A 82 25.53 -9.19 -18.48
C ILE A 82 25.99 -10.64 -18.55
N THR A 83 26.26 -11.24 -17.41
CA THR A 83 26.68 -12.65 -17.33
C THR A 83 25.65 -13.44 -16.53
N THR A 84 25.42 -14.68 -16.92
CA THR A 84 24.59 -15.64 -16.19
C THR A 84 25.32 -16.98 -16.12
N LYS A 85 24.88 -17.88 -15.24
CA LYS A 85 25.51 -19.20 -15.10
C LYS A 85 25.48 -20.03 -16.39
N ASN A 86 24.37 -19.97 -17.12
CA ASN A 86 24.15 -20.79 -18.32
C ASN A 86 24.51 -20.07 -19.63
N ASP A 87 24.72 -18.75 -19.58
CA ASP A 87 25.10 -17.91 -20.72
C ASP A 87 24.24 -18.09 -21.99
N LEU A 88 22.93 -18.30 -21.80
CA LEU A 88 21.99 -18.56 -22.89
C LEU A 88 21.55 -17.26 -23.58
N ASP A 89 20.82 -17.35 -24.69
CA ASP A 89 20.18 -16.18 -25.29
C ASP A 89 19.24 -15.50 -24.30
N LYS A 90 19.38 -14.18 -24.16
CA LYS A 90 18.61 -13.37 -23.21
C LYS A 90 17.85 -12.28 -23.94
N GLU A 91 16.60 -12.06 -23.54
CA GLU A 91 15.88 -10.86 -23.93
C GLU A 91 16.18 -9.75 -22.92
N ILE A 92 16.66 -8.61 -23.42
CA ILE A 92 16.95 -7.43 -22.60
C ILE A 92 15.95 -6.33 -22.95
N ILE A 93 15.31 -5.79 -21.92
CA ILE A 93 14.39 -4.66 -22.04
C ILE A 93 14.81 -3.59 -21.04
N ILE A 94 15.02 -2.36 -21.51
CA ILE A 94 15.37 -1.21 -20.67
C ILE A 94 14.20 -0.23 -20.66
N PHE A 95 13.84 0.21 -19.46
CA PHE A 95 12.81 1.20 -19.19
C PHE A 95 13.42 2.44 -18.55
N ASP A 96 12.86 3.61 -18.84
CA ASP A 96 13.12 4.81 -18.06
C ASP A 96 12.38 4.77 -16.70
N VAL A 97 12.60 5.80 -15.87
CA VAL A 97 11.93 5.93 -14.55
C VAL A 97 10.41 6.12 -14.64
N LEU A 98 9.89 6.47 -15.82
CA LEU A 98 8.46 6.62 -16.09
C LEU A 98 7.84 5.31 -16.64
N GLY A 99 8.63 4.26 -16.82
CA GLY A 99 8.19 2.98 -17.36
C GLY A 99 8.13 2.92 -18.89
N LYS A 100 8.60 3.94 -19.61
CA LYS A 100 8.70 3.92 -21.07
C LYS A 100 9.83 2.97 -21.48
N LYS A 101 9.53 2.04 -22.37
CA LYS A 101 10.53 1.16 -23.00
C LYS A 101 11.43 1.97 -23.93
N VAL A 102 12.73 2.03 -23.63
CA VAL A 102 13.73 2.78 -24.40
C VAL A 102 14.63 1.88 -25.25
N LEU A 103 14.79 0.61 -24.85
CA LEU A 103 15.55 -0.39 -25.60
C LEU A 103 14.94 -1.77 -25.40
N GLN A 104 14.89 -2.56 -26.47
CA GLN A 104 14.55 -3.98 -26.43
C GLN A 104 15.42 -4.70 -27.45
N THR A 105 16.14 -5.74 -27.02
CA THR A 105 16.99 -6.53 -27.90
C THR A 105 17.12 -7.96 -27.39
N MET A 106 17.35 -8.89 -28.32
CA MET A 106 17.90 -10.20 -28.00
C MET A 106 19.41 -10.09 -27.89
N LEU A 107 19.99 -10.77 -26.92
CA LEU A 107 21.41 -10.75 -26.63
C LEU A 107 21.94 -12.18 -26.50
N SER A 108 22.75 -12.59 -27.48
CA SER A 108 23.47 -13.87 -27.49
C SER A 108 24.90 -13.75 -26.93
N SER A 109 25.42 -12.53 -26.85
CA SER A 109 26.72 -12.22 -26.23
C SER A 109 26.56 -11.71 -24.80
N ARG A 110 27.68 -11.47 -24.12
CA ARG A 110 27.66 -10.82 -22.79
C ARG A 110 27.62 -9.30 -22.86
N GLU A 111 28.06 -8.71 -23.98
CA GLU A 111 28.15 -7.26 -24.16
C GLU A 111 26.87 -6.67 -24.72
N LEU A 112 26.30 -5.69 -24.03
CA LEU A 112 25.16 -4.88 -24.47
C LEU A 112 25.61 -3.43 -24.70
N ASN A 113 25.31 -2.90 -25.88
CA ASN A 113 25.57 -1.50 -26.22
C ASN A 113 24.41 -0.62 -25.73
N VAL A 114 24.73 0.36 -24.88
CA VAL A 114 23.82 1.36 -24.31
C VAL A 114 24.24 2.79 -24.65
N SER A 115 25.15 2.97 -25.62
CA SER A 115 25.69 4.29 -26.01
C SER A 115 24.65 5.26 -26.54
N ASN A 116 23.52 4.74 -27.03
CA ASN A 116 22.40 5.55 -27.55
C ASN A 116 21.45 6.05 -26.44
N LEU A 117 21.66 5.63 -25.19
CA LEU A 117 20.86 6.08 -24.05
C LEU A 117 21.53 7.29 -23.41
N SER A 118 20.73 8.32 -23.12
CA SER A 118 21.21 9.50 -22.39
C SER A 118 21.66 9.14 -20.96
N PRO A 119 22.56 9.92 -20.35
CA PRO A 119 22.92 9.74 -18.95
C PRO A 119 21.69 9.82 -18.03
N GLY A 120 21.60 8.90 -17.07
CA GLY A 120 20.42 8.80 -16.20
C GLY A 120 20.28 7.46 -15.49
N VAL A 121 19.16 7.31 -14.78
CA VAL A 121 18.78 6.08 -14.09
C VAL A 121 17.73 5.34 -14.91
N TYR A 122 17.93 4.03 -15.05
CA TYR A 122 17.09 3.14 -15.83
C TYR A 122 16.78 1.87 -15.06
N ILE A 123 15.77 1.15 -15.53
CA ILE A 123 15.39 -0.18 -15.05
C ILE A 123 15.68 -1.15 -16.19
N ILE A 124 16.54 -2.14 -15.95
CA ILE A 124 16.83 -3.20 -16.91
C ILE A 124 16.13 -4.49 -16.47
N LYS A 125 15.34 -5.06 -17.37
CA LYS A 125 14.73 -6.38 -17.25
C LYS A 125 15.46 -7.34 -18.19
N ILE A 126 15.91 -8.45 -17.63
CA ILE A 126 16.60 -9.55 -18.33
C ILE A 126 15.71 -10.77 -18.23
N ASN A 127 15.34 -11.37 -19.35
CA ASN A 127 14.64 -12.64 -19.41
C ASN A 127 15.56 -13.69 -20.03
N GLU A 128 15.78 -14.81 -19.33
CA GLU A 128 16.54 -15.96 -19.80
C GLU A 128 15.69 -17.21 -19.60
N LYS A 129 15.14 -17.76 -20.70
CA LYS A 129 14.14 -18.86 -20.67
C LYS A 129 12.94 -18.54 -19.76
N GLU A 130 12.76 -19.32 -18.70
CA GLU A 130 11.68 -19.17 -17.72
C GLU A 130 12.08 -18.26 -16.55
N SER A 131 13.34 -17.83 -16.50
CA SER A 131 13.90 -16.96 -15.47
C SER A 131 13.88 -15.50 -15.90
N SER A 132 13.53 -14.60 -14.97
CA SER A 132 13.64 -13.17 -15.24
C SER A 132 14.19 -12.42 -14.04
N ALA A 133 14.93 -11.35 -14.31
CA ALA A 133 15.51 -10.52 -13.30
C ALA A 133 15.38 -9.05 -13.68
N THR A 134 15.14 -8.21 -12.68
CA THR A 134 15.12 -6.76 -12.86
C THR A 134 16.17 -6.12 -11.98
N ARG A 135 16.95 -5.20 -12.54
CA ARG A 135 18.03 -4.47 -11.84
C ARG A 135 17.98 -2.98 -12.19
N LYS A 136 18.53 -2.15 -11.31
CA LYS A 136 18.75 -0.73 -11.58
C LYS A 136 20.02 -0.55 -12.41
N LEU A 137 19.94 0.23 -13.49
CA LEU A 137 21.07 0.58 -14.36
C LEU A 137 21.32 2.08 -14.29
N ILE A 138 22.58 2.50 -14.13
CA ILE A 138 22.97 3.92 -14.10
C ILE A 138 23.93 4.17 -15.26
N ILE A 139 23.64 5.17 -16.09
CA ILE A 139 24.48 5.61 -17.22
C ILE A 139 24.99 7.03 -16.91
N ARG A 140 26.29 7.26 -17.14
CA ARG A 140 26.96 8.55 -16.95
C ARG A 140 27.26 9.24 -18.27
#